data_AF-A0A9X2SZP2-F1
#
_entry.id   AF-A0A9X2SZP2-F1
#
_cell.length_a   1.000
_cell.length_b   1.000
_cell.length_c   1.000
_cell.angle_alpha   90.00
_cell.angle_beta   90.00
_cell.angle_gamma   90.00
#
_symmetry.space_group_name_H-M   'P 1'
#
loop_
_entity.id
_entity.type
_entity.pdbx_description
1 polymer ?
#
loop_
_entity_poly.entity_id
_entity_poly.type
_entity_poly.pdbx_seq_one_letter_code
_entity_poly.pdbx_strand_id
1 'polypeptide(L)'
;MKYLHPINYFLLFLLLFWSCSAPEKKEAKTELEFVVTEKFKTFPLPPDIGHLDLYFQSIEDKYFFLFDYKTKQLLTYSIPENRLLKTIKFEEEGPAGVGNNIAGLFIESPDVIYLTAGINTLFKFDGDGNLLQKTPINVEGLEENGISLFSNIFTLAKDGFYFPAFPMVFAWTSVTPKELTEIPNLIRYDTLSKTFTPVSYFPEEFVGDNLNKSIFPLLSLGPDDMPVINMNFRNIYRLKEGEIVSSFAGHSAFPNDPPISKSPNMFEDMPEIMKIINHVDIYTDLFYFKNLELMVRVAKFEDVPENVFETGSFLASKWGLVFLDKEFNKVGEMELEPNRYNGQYIFEDEEGIWICTDHPDNPALSEDFIRFQLIEIKK
;
A
#
# COMPACT_ATOMS: atom_id res chain seq x y z
N MET A 1 84.74 -27.40 -29.38
CA MET A 1 84.88 -28.59 -30.24
C MET A 1 83.64 -29.46 -30.02
N LYS A 2 82.92 -29.81 -31.10
CA LYS A 2 81.80 -30.79 -31.19
C LYS A 2 80.47 -30.37 -30.50
N TYR A 3 79.50 -29.82 -31.23
CA TYR A 3 78.52 -30.43 -32.19
C TYR A 3 77.28 -31.06 -31.52
N LEU A 4 76.16 -30.35 -31.70
CA LEU A 4 74.73 -30.73 -31.87
C LEU A 4 74.20 -32.08 -31.35
N HIS A 5 73.03 -32.01 -30.69
CA HIS A 5 71.79 -32.60 -31.22
C HIS A 5 70.56 -31.77 -30.78
N PRO A 6 69.54 -31.59 -31.64
CA PRO A 6 68.30 -30.88 -31.32
C PRO A 6 67.23 -31.88 -30.83
N ILE A 7 66.52 -31.55 -29.76
CA ILE A 7 65.29 -32.28 -29.38
C ILE A 7 64.12 -31.30 -29.53
N ASN A 8 63.30 -31.61 -30.54
CA ASN A 8 61.93 -31.20 -30.81
C ASN A 8 61.31 -30.17 -29.86
N TYR A 9 61.18 -28.95 -30.37
CA TYR A 9 60.06 -28.05 -30.07
C TYR A 9 58.79 -28.62 -30.72
N PHE A 10 58.01 -29.41 -30.00
CA PHE A 10 56.62 -29.68 -30.36
C PHE A 10 55.85 -30.06 -29.10
N LEU A 11 54.68 -29.43 -28.89
CA LEU A 11 53.78 -29.55 -27.74
C LEU A 11 54.12 -28.70 -26.50
N LEU A 12 54.12 -27.38 -26.66
CA LEU A 12 53.79 -26.47 -25.56
C LEU A 12 52.92 -25.31 -26.05
N PHE A 13 51.77 -25.63 -26.65
CA PHE A 13 50.76 -24.65 -27.05
C PHE A 13 49.38 -25.32 -27.18
N LEU A 14 48.85 -25.89 -26.08
CA LEU A 14 47.48 -26.43 -26.04
C LEU A 14 46.95 -26.62 -24.60
N LEU A 15 47.19 -25.63 -23.72
CA LEU A 15 46.61 -25.60 -22.36
C LEU A 15 45.98 -24.23 -22.02
N LEU A 16 45.25 -23.63 -22.97
CA LEU A 16 44.55 -22.35 -22.73
C LEU A 16 43.08 -22.33 -23.20
N PHE A 17 42.38 -23.46 -23.20
CA PHE A 17 40.92 -23.46 -23.45
C PHE A 17 40.15 -24.46 -22.58
N TRP A 18 40.40 -24.46 -21.28
CA TRP A 18 39.43 -24.99 -20.30
C TRP A 18 38.92 -23.84 -19.44
N SER A 19 38.30 -22.85 -20.10
CA SER A 19 37.29 -22.05 -19.45
C SER A 19 36.06 -22.94 -19.31
N CYS A 20 35.89 -23.51 -18.13
CA CYS A 20 34.60 -24.07 -17.74
C CYS A 20 33.62 -22.90 -17.75
N SER A 21 32.77 -22.83 -18.76
CA SER A 21 31.46 -22.20 -18.65
C SER A 21 30.72 -22.92 -17.52
N ALA A 22 30.78 -22.35 -16.32
CA ALA A 22 29.83 -22.69 -15.28
C ALA A 22 28.44 -22.44 -15.89
N PRO A 23 27.55 -23.45 -15.96
CA PRO A 23 26.19 -23.16 -16.35
C PRO A 23 25.64 -22.20 -15.30
N GLU A 24 25.18 -21.02 -15.75
CA GLU A 24 24.29 -20.20 -14.94
C GLU A 24 23.20 -21.14 -14.43
N LYS A 25 23.16 -21.35 -13.12
CA LYS A 25 21.97 -21.86 -12.47
C LYS A 25 20.89 -20.82 -12.75
N LYS A 26 20.14 -21.02 -13.84
CA LYS A 26 18.76 -20.55 -13.89
C LYS A 26 18.09 -21.27 -12.74
N GLU A 27 18.01 -20.61 -11.59
CA GLU A 27 16.97 -20.93 -10.62
C GLU A 27 15.68 -20.93 -11.43
N ALA A 28 15.07 -22.11 -11.54
CA ALA A 28 13.74 -22.21 -12.08
C ALA A 28 12.87 -21.43 -11.09
N LYS A 29 12.57 -20.16 -11.40
CA LYS A 29 11.46 -19.46 -10.77
C LYS A 29 10.24 -20.32 -11.09
N THR A 30 9.78 -21.07 -10.10
CA THR A 30 8.48 -21.71 -10.15
C THR A 30 7.49 -20.56 -10.26
N GLU A 31 6.89 -20.38 -11.44
CA GLU A 31 5.83 -19.39 -11.62
C GLU A 31 4.65 -19.84 -10.75
N LEU A 32 4.31 -19.02 -9.77
CA LEU A 32 3.12 -19.26 -8.95
C LEU A 32 1.89 -19.01 -9.81
N GLU A 33 0.93 -19.92 -9.74
CA GLU A 33 -0.38 -19.74 -10.37
C GLU A 33 -1.39 -19.31 -9.30
N PHE A 34 -2.17 -18.28 -9.60
CA PHE A 34 -3.18 -17.71 -8.70
C PHE A 34 -4.56 -18.00 -9.26
N VAL A 35 -5.38 -18.76 -8.53
CA VAL A 35 -6.66 -19.29 -9.03
C VAL A 35 -7.81 -18.87 -8.13
N VAL A 36 -8.74 -18.09 -8.67
CA VAL A 36 -10.02 -17.81 -8.00
C VAL A 36 -10.83 -19.10 -7.89
N THR A 37 -11.31 -19.40 -6.69
CA THR A 37 -12.09 -20.62 -6.40
C THR A 37 -13.57 -20.30 -6.14
N GLU A 38 -14.43 -21.31 -6.08
CA GLU A 38 -15.84 -21.17 -5.65
C GLU A 38 -16.02 -21.24 -4.11
N LYS A 39 -14.94 -21.02 -3.34
CA LYS A 39 -15.00 -21.02 -1.88
C LYS A 39 -15.20 -19.60 -1.35
N PHE A 40 -16.15 -19.46 -0.43
CA PHE A 40 -16.53 -18.18 0.15
C PHE A 40 -16.48 -18.21 1.69
N LYS A 41 -16.15 -17.07 2.27
CA LYS A 41 -16.34 -16.74 3.68
C LYS A 41 -17.31 -15.56 3.77
N THR A 42 -18.19 -15.57 4.77
CA THR A 42 -19.09 -14.45 5.07
C THR A 42 -18.93 -14.05 6.51
N PHE A 43 -18.98 -12.74 6.76
CA PHE A 43 -18.92 -12.17 8.10
C PHE A 43 -20.12 -11.26 8.29
N PRO A 44 -20.83 -11.32 9.44
CA PRO A 44 -22.01 -10.51 9.67
C PRO A 44 -21.64 -9.02 9.71
N LEU A 45 -22.38 -8.18 9.01
CA LEU A 45 -22.26 -6.74 9.04
C LEU A 45 -23.42 -6.14 9.86
N PRO A 46 -23.16 -5.28 10.85
CA PRO A 46 -24.24 -4.58 11.55
C PRO A 46 -25.03 -3.67 10.60
N PRO A 47 -26.36 -3.54 10.79
CA PRO A 47 -27.24 -2.85 9.84
C PRO A 47 -27.02 -1.34 9.73
N ASP A 48 -26.27 -0.74 10.65
CA ASP A 48 -25.91 0.68 10.66
C ASP A 48 -24.55 0.98 10.00
N ILE A 49 -23.84 -0.07 9.56
CA ILE A 49 -22.52 0.03 8.92
C ILE A 49 -22.66 -0.13 7.40
N GLY A 50 -22.06 0.80 6.65
CA GLY A 50 -22.00 0.69 5.19
C GLY A 50 -21.00 -0.37 4.71
N HIS A 51 -21.11 -0.82 3.48
CA HIS A 51 -20.18 -1.82 2.90
C HIS A 51 -18.91 -1.24 2.31
N LEU A 52 -18.89 0.07 2.07
CA LEU A 52 -17.91 0.74 1.22
C LEU A 52 -17.31 1.92 1.97
N ASP A 53 -16.14 2.37 1.52
CA ASP A 53 -15.37 3.47 2.11
C ASP A 53 -15.00 3.25 3.61
N LEU A 54 -15.02 2.00 4.05
CA LEU A 54 -14.48 1.60 5.36
C LEU A 54 -12.96 1.52 5.29
N TYR A 55 -12.30 1.91 6.37
CA TYR A 55 -10.92 1.51 6.58
C TYR A 55 -10.86 0.01 6.84
N PHE A 56 -9.86 -0.65 6.26
CA PHE A 56 -9.62 -2.07 6.40
C PHE A 56 -8.17 -2.32 6.82
N GLN A 57 -7.98 -3.20 7.80
CA GLN A 57 -6.67 -3.77 8.12
C GLN A 57 -6.82 -5.22 8.54
N SER A 58 -5.95 -6.11 8.07
CA SER A 58 -5.81 -7.48 8.57
C SER A 58 -4.55 -7.62 9.42
N ILE A 59 -4.59 -8.51 10.41
CA ILE A 59 -3.43 -8.91 11.21
C ILE A 59 -3.32 -10.42 11.16
N GLU A 60 -2.31 -10.90 10.41
CA GLU A 60 -2.07 -12.32 10.14
C GLU A 60 -3.36 -13.01 9.63
N ASP A 61 -3.52 -14.29 9.95
CA ASP A 61 -4.69 -15.13 9.67
C ASP A 61 -5.75 -15.10 10.79
N LYS A 62 -5.65 -14.15 11.73
CA LYS A 62 -6.45 -14.16 12.95
C LYS A 62 -7.59 -13.17 12.92
N TYR A 63 -7.30 -11.94 12.50
CA TYR A 63 -8.23 -10.83 12.61
C TYR A 63 -8.21 -9.95 11.37
N PHE A 64 -9.38 -9.39 11.05
CA PHE A 64 -9.44 -8.15 10.30
C PHE A 64 -10.34 -7.14 11.01
N PHE A 65 -10.13 -5.89 10.66
CA PHE A 65 -10.77 -4.73 11.26
C PHE A 65 -11.45 -3.93 10.17
N LEU A 66 -12.66 -3.46 10.47
CA LEU A 66 -13.38 -2.48 9.66
C LEU A 66 -13.62 -1.25 10.51
N PHE A 67 -13.27 -0.07 10.00
CA PHE A 67 -13.62 1.18 10.67
C PHE A 67 -14.49 2.04 9.78
N ASP A 68 -15.67 2.37 10.30
CA ASP A 68 -16.61 3.29 9.67
C ASP A 68 -16.39 4.71 10.22
N TYR A 69 -15.88 5.59 9.37
CA TYR A 69 -15.66 7.00 9.70
C TYR A 69 -16.97 7.75 10.01
N LYS A 70 -18.12 7.31 9.45
CA LYS A 70 -19.41 7.96 9.65
C LYS A 70 -19.95 7.71 11.06
N THR A 71 -20.00 6.44 11.48
CA THR A 71 -20.48 6.08 12.82
C THR A 71 -19.39 6.10 13.90
N LYS A 72 -18.12 6.24 13.49
CA LYS A 72 -16.92 6.19 14.34
C LYS A 72 -16.82 4.85 15.09
N GLN A 73 -17.18 3.77 14.40
CA GLN A 73 -17.18 2.42 14.94
C GLN A 73 -16.03 1.59 14.35
N LEU A 74 -15.26 0.95 15.23
CA LEU A 74 -14.28 -0.08 14.88
C LEU A 74 -14.88 -1.46 15.16
N LEU A 75 -14.98 -2.27 14.11
CA LEU A 75 -15.43 -3.64 14.17
C LEU A 75 -14.22 -4.57 14.09
N THR A 76 -14.16 -5.54 15.00
CA THR A 76 -13.10 -6.56 15.05
C THR A 76 -13.69 -7.92 14.71
N TYR A 77 -13.17 -8.57 13.69
CA TYR A 77 -13.62 -9.88 13.21
C TYR A 77 -12.57 -10.95 13.47
N SER A 78 -13.02 -12.17 13.77
CA SER A 78 -12.18 -13.36 13.78
C SER A 78 -12.23 -14.05 12.42
N ILE A 79 -11.09 -14.17 11.75
CA ILE A 79 -10.95 -14.90 10.47
C ILE A 79 -11.20 -16.42 10.65
N PRO A 80 -10.66 -17.09 11.68
CA PRO A 80 -10.91 -18.53 11.86
C PRO A 80 -12.37 -18.86 12.24
N GLU A 81 -13.02 -17.98 13.00
CA GLU A 81 -14.38 -18.23 13.52
C GLU A 81 -15.48 -17.63 12.65
N ASN A 82 -15.12 -16.90 11.58
CA ASN A 82 -16.05 -16.21 10.67
C ASN A 82 -17.11 -15.36 11.38
N ARG A 83 -16.72 -14.61 12.42
CA ARG A 83 -17.68 -13.84 13.23
C ARG A 83 -17.13 -12.51 13.71
N LEU A 84 -18.05 -11.57 13.91
CA LEU A 84 -17.79 -10.34 14.66
C LEU A 84 -17.49 -10.69 16.11
N LEU A 85 -16.34 -10.24 16.61
CA LEU A 85 -15.95 -10.39 18.02
C LEU A 85 -16.42 -9.20 18.84
N LYS A 86 -16.26 -8.00 18.29
CA LYS A 86 -16.41 -6.76 19.04
C LYS A 86 -16.67 -5.57 18.14
N THR A 87 -17.44 -4.62 18.68
CA THR A 87 -17.57 -3.27 18.15
C THR A 87 -17.20 -2.27 19.23
N ILE A 88 -16.35 -1.30 18.88
CA ILE A 88 -15.98 -0.16 19.73
C ILE A 88 -16.51 1.09 19.04
N LYS A 89 -17.12 2.01 19.80
CA LYS A 89 -17.52 3.32 19.30
C LYS A 89 -16.66 4.39 19.97
N PHE A 90 -16.05 5.27 19.17
CA PHE A 90 -15.30 6.40 19.70
C PHE A 90 -16.20 7.61 19.88
N GLU A 91 -16.14 8.20 21.07
CA GLU A 91 -16.93 9.39 21.40
C GLU A 91 -16.31 10.65 20.78
N GLU A 92 -17.16 11.56 20.28
CA GLU A 92 -16.70 12.83 19.72
C GLU A 92 -16.24 13.79 20.81
N GLU A 93 -16.93 13.80 21.95
CA GLU A 93 -16.75 14.74 23.05
C GLU A 93 -16.32 14.06 24.34
N GLY A 94 -15.96 14.87 25.34
CA GLY A 94 -15.57 14.41 26.67
C GLY A 94 -14.06 14.13 26.83
N PRO A 95 -13.63 13.59 27.98
CA PRO A 95 -12.20 13.40 28.28
C PRO A 95 -11.48 12.44 27.33
N ALA A 96 -12.21 11.48 26.78
CA ALA A 96 -11.73 10.53 25.77
C ALA A 96 -12.15 10.92 24.33
N GLY A 97 -12.75 12.10 24.15
CA GLY A 97 -13.29 12.54 22.88
C GLY A 97 -12.21 12.71 21.80
N VAL A 98 -12.46 12.11 20.63
CA VAL A 98 -11.57 12.18 19.46
C VAL A 98 -11.94 13.31 18.50
N GLY A 99 -13.06 14.01 18.74
CA GLY A 99 -13.61 15.03 17.86
C GLY A 99 -14.33 14.44 16.65
N ASN A 100 -14.77 15.32 15.75
CA ASN A 100 -15.58 14.90 14.59
C ASN A 100 -14.74 14.31 13.44
N ASN A 101 -13.47 14.68 13.34
CA ASN A 101 -12.61 14.29 12.22
C ASN A 101 -11.51 13.34 12.68
N ILE A 102 -11.75 12.03 12.51
CA ILE A 102 -10.69 11.01 12.56
C ILE A 102 -10.05 10.97 11.17
N ALA A 103 -8.76 11.21 11.12
CA ALA A 103 -7.97 11.29 9.90
C ALA A 103 -7.48 9.91 9.47
N GLY A 104 -6.79 9.21 10.37
CA GLY A 104 -6.14 7.93 10.07
C GLY A 104 -6.21 6.95 11.24
N LEU A 105 -6.02 5.68 10.94
CA LEU A 105 -6.12 4.57 11.88
C LEU A 105 -5.00 3.56 11.64
N PHE A 106 -4.48 2.98 12.71
CA PHE A 106 -3.55 1.85 12.67
C PHE A 106 -3.79 0.93 13.88
N ILE A 107 -4.00 -0.35 13.63
CA ILE A 107 -4.21 -1.36 14.66
C ILE A 107 -2.91 -2.17 14.80
N GLU A 108 -2.23 -2.02 15.92
CA GLU A 108 -1.02 -2.80 16.22
C GLU A 108 -1.37 -4.23 16.63
N SER A 109 -2.47 -4.38 17.38
CA SER A 109 -3.05 -5.66 17.79
C SER A 109 -4.52 -5.44 18.18
N PRO A 110 -5.32 -6.50 18.41
CA PRO A 110 -6.68 -6.34 18.93
C PRO A 110 -6.77 -5.53 20.23
N ASP A 111 -5.67 -5.43 20.98
CA ASP A 111 -5.59 -4.74 22.27
C ASP A 111 -4.97 -3.33 22.17
N VAL A 112 -4.46 -2.93 21.00
CA VAL A 112 -3.76 -1.65 20.83
C VAL A 112 -4.12 -0.98 19.51
N ILE A 113 -4.82 0.15 19.61
CA ILE A 113 -5.33 0.92 18.49
C ILE A 113 -4.73 2.33 18.53
N TYR A 114 -4.22 2.80 17.41
CA TYR A 114 -3.79 4.18 17.23
C TYR A 114 -4.69 4.89 16.23
N LEU A 115 -5.07 6.12 16.53
CA LEU A 115 -5.77 6.98 15.58
C LEU A 115 -5.21 8.39 15.61
N THR A 116 -5.24 9.06 14.46
CA THR A 116 -4.99 10.49 14.34
C THR A 116 -6.33 11.22 14.24
N ALA A 117 -6.53 12.22 15.09
CA ALA A 117 -7.75 13.02 15.07
C ALA A 117 -7.52 14.44 15.61
N GLY A 118 -8.44 15.35 15.30
CA GLY A 118 -8.27 16.77 15.59
C GLY A 118 -7.05 17.38 14.86
N ILE A 119 -6.68 18.62 15.18
CA ILE A 119 -5.50 19.28 14.59
C ILE A 119 -4.24 18.53 15.09
N ASN A 120 -3.83 17.51 14.35
CA ASN A 120 -2.61 16.72 14.55
C ASN A 120 -2.46 16.13 15.97
N THR A 121 -3.42 15.34 16.44
CA THR A 121 -3.27 14.59 17.70
C THR A 121 -3.26 13.09 17.46
N LEU A 122 -2.26 12.40 18.01
CA LEU A 122 -2.19 10.93 18.06
C LEU A 122 -2.83 10.44 19.34
N PHE A 123 -3.80 9.55 19.20
CA PHE A 123 -4.44 8.86 20.31
C PHE A 123 -4.03 7.40 20.31
N LYS A 124 -3.88 6.82 21.50
CA LYS A 124 -3.69 5.39 21.74
C LYS A 124 -4.84 4.89 22.60
N PHE A 125 -5.53 3.87 22.14
CA PHE A 125 -6.61 3.18 22.83
C PHE A 125 -6.26 1.72 23.09
N ASP A 126 -6.85 1.15 24.13
CA ASP A 126 -6.86 -0.31 24.30
C ASP A 126 -7.93 -0.97 23.43
N GLY A 127 -7.95 -2.30 23.41
CA GLY A 127 -8.94 -3.09 22.69
C GLY A 127 -10.38 -2.94 23.20
N ASP A 128 -10.61 -2.30 24.36
CA ASP A 128 -11.92 -1.97 24.92
C ASP A 128 -12.39 -0.55 24.55
N GLY A 129 -11.56 0.23 23.86
CA GLY A 129 -11.86 1.61 23.51
C GLY A 129 -11.57 2.61 24.63
N ASN A 130 -10.85 2.21 25.67
CA ASN A 130 -10.40 3.14 26.70
C ASN A 130 -9.18 3.91 26.22
N LEU A 131 -9.21 5.24 26.39
CA LEU A 131 -8.08 6.10 26.06
C LEU A 131 -6.89 5.82 26.99
N LEU A 132 -5.77 5.39 26.41
CA LEU A 132 -4.52 5.17 27.11
C LEU A 132 -3.60 6.39 27.05
N GLN A 133 -3.52 7.04 25.90
CA GLN A 133 -2.61 8.17 25.68
C GLN A 133 -3.14 9.14 24.61
N LYS A 134 -2.88 10.44 24.83
CA LYS A 134 -3.11 11.52 23.88
C LYS A 134 -1.83 12.33 23.70
N THR A 135 -1.31 12.39 22.48
CA THR A 135 -0.05 13.05 22.15
C THR A 135 -0.27 14.07 21.03
N PRO A 136 -0.19 15.38 21.35
CA PRO A 136 -0.17 16.41 20.31
C PRO A 136 1.07 16.27 19.42
N ILE A 137 0.86 16.30 18.11
CA ILE A 137 1.90 16.30 17.08
C ILE A 137 2.07 17.76 16.63
N ASN A 138 3.24 18.35 16.92
CA ASN A 138 3.55 19.70 16.46
C ASN A 138 4.16 19.67 15.05
N VAL A 139 3.41 20.15 14.07
CA VAL A 139 3.82 20.21 12.65
C VAL A 139 4.37 21.57 12.23
N GLU A 140 4.39 22.58 13.10
CA GLU A 140 4.78 23.97 12.76
C GLU A 140 6.13 24.03 12.04
N GLY A 141 7.14 23.29 12.53
CA GLY A 141 8.45 23.25 11.88
C GLY A 141 8.45 22.54 10.51
N LEU A 142 7.54 21.59 10.26
CA LEU A 142 7.36 21.03 8.91
C LEU A 142 6.71 22.07 8.00
N GLU A 143 5.71 22.75 8.54
CA GLU A 143 4.96 23.76 7.84
C GLU A 143 5.85 24.94 7.42
N GLU A 144 6.69 25.46 8.32
CA GLU A 144 7.67 26.50 7.99
C GLU A 144 8.62 26.11 6.84
N ASN A 145 8.85 24.81 6.65
CA ASN A 145 9.66 24.25 5.56
C ASN A 145 8.84 23.85 4.32
N GLY A 146 7.57 24.23 4.25
CA GLY A 146 6.70 23.93 3.11
C GLY A 146 6.32 22.46 2.98
N ILE A 147 6.33 21.70 4.07
CA ILE A 147 6.00 20.28 4.11
C ILE A 147 4.68 20.07 4.86
N SER A 148 3.80 19.24 4.30
CA SER A 148 2.58 18.78 4.94
C SER A 148 2.62 17.27 5.16
N LEU A 149 2.07 16.82 6.27
CA LEU A 149 1.92 15.40 6.60
C LEU A 149 0.62 14.86 6.02
N PHE A 150 0.68 13.65 5.47
CA PHE A 150 -0.53 12.91 5.15
C PHE A 150 -1.05 12.18 6.38
N SER A 151 -1.59 12.90 7.36
CA SER A 151 -1.98 12.34 8.66
C SER A 151 -3.09 11.28 8.60
N ASN A 152 -3.79 11.17 7.46
CA ASN A 152 -4.78 10.13 7.21
C ASN A 152 -4.15 8.75 6.99
N ILE A 153 -2.87 8.70 6.61
CA ILE A 153 -2.14 7.47 6.34
C ILE A 153 -0.90 7.47 7.22
N PHE A 154 -0.79 6.50 8.11
CA PHE A 154 0.43 6.31 8.88
C PHE A 154 0.60 4.84 9.25
N THR A 155 1.82 4.47 9.59
CA THR A 155 2.12 3.12 10.10
C THR A 155 3.00 3.21 11.34
N LEU A 156 2.90 2.21 12.21
CA LEU A 156 3.84 1.98 13.29
C LEU A 156 4.80 0.87 12.87
N ALA A 157 6.02 1.25 12.55
CA ALA A 157 7.11 0.31 12.30
C ALA A 157 7.84 -0.01 13.63
N LYS A 158 8.76 -0.97 13.59
CA LYS A 158 9.51 -1.40 14.79
C LYS A 158 10.29 -0.31 15.52
N ASP A 159 10.60 0.81 14.87
CA ASP A 159 11.37 1.92 15.42
C ASP A 159 10.62 3.26 15.47
N GLY A 160 9.31 3.28 15.20
CA GLY A 160 8.48 4.47 15.42
C GLY A 160 7.34 4.65 14.43
N PHE A 161 6.70 5.82 14.50
CA PHE A 161 5.61 6.19 13.61
C PHE A 161 6.17 6.78 12.33
N TYR A 162 5.57 6.39 11.20
CA TYR A 162 5.93 6.88 9.89
C TYR A 162 4.72 7.47 9.20
N PHE A 163 4.93 8.65 8.61
CA PHE A 163 3.93 9.42 7.90
C PHE A 163 4.44 9.71 6.49
N PRO A 164 3.60 9.53 5.46
CA PRO A 164 3.86 10.14 4.18
C PRO A 164 3.85 11.67 4.29
N ALA A 165 4.60 12.32 3.41
CA ALA A 165 4.67 13.76 3.34
C ALA A 165 4.63 14.26 1.89
N PHE A 166 4.17 15.50 1.71
CA PHE A 166 4.02 16.16 0.42
C PHE A 166 4.16 17.69 0.58
N PRO A 167 4.26 18.46 -0.52
CA PRO A 167 4.37 19.92 -0.46
C PRO A 167 3.14 20.57 0.20
N MET A 168 3.35 21.59 1.04
CA MET A 168 2.33 22.23 1.90
C MET A 168 1.03 22.67 1.20
N VAL A 169 1.06 22.90 -0.11
CA VAL A 169 -0.09 23.46 -0.83
C VAL A 169 -1.02 22.40 -1.45
N PHE A 170 -0.77 21.10 -1.24
CA PHE A 170 -1.45 20.02 -2.00
C PHE A 170 -1.48 20.24 -3.52
N ALA A 171 -0.67 21.17 -4.03
CA ALA A 171 -0.58 21.62 -5.40
C ALA A 171 0.87 21.46 -5.83
N TRP A 172 1.35 20.22 -5.87
CA TRP A 172 2.72 19.91 -6.25
C TRP A 172 3.11 20.42 -7.65
N THR A 173 2.14 20.87 -8.47
CA THR A 173 2.39 21.60 -9.72
C THR A 173 2.97 23.01 -9.50
N SER A 174 2.97 23.54 -8.27
CA SER A 174 3.56 24.83 -7.93
C SER A 174 5.08 24.78 -7.75
N VAL A 175 5.66 23.58 -7.69
CA VAL A 175 7.11 23.36 -7.61
C VAL A 175 7.61 22.77 -8.92
N THR A 176 8.90 22.92 -9.20
CA THR A 176 9.56 22.23 -10.30
C THR A 176 9.77 20.75 -9.97
N PRO A 177 9.91 19.87 -10.99
CA PRO A 177 10.31 18.48 -10.76
C PRO A 177 11.53 18.33 -9.85
N LYS A 178 12.55 19.17 -10.04
CA LYS A 178 13.76 19.17 -9.21
C LYS A 178 13.48 19.56 -7.76
N GLU A 179 12.64 20.56 -7.53
CA GLU A 179 12.28 20.94 -6.15
C GLU A 179 11.49 19.82 -5.46
N LEU A 180 10.64 19.10 -6.19
CA LEU A 180 9.88 17.99 -5.62
C LEU A 180 10.79 16.85 -5.12
N THR A 181 11.91 16.57 -5.80
CA THR A 181 12.86 15.53 -5.38
C THR A 181 13.65 15.89 -4.13
N GLU A 182 13.60 17.16 -3.71
CA GLU A 182 14.20 17.66 -2.46
C GLU A 182 13.19 17.66 -1.29
N ILE A 183 11.91 17.36 -1.57
CA ILE A 183 10.84 17.28 -0.57
C ILE A 183 10.72 15.84 -0.06
N PRO A 184 10.65 15.62 1.26
CA PRO A 184 10.50 14.28 1.80
C PRO A 184 9.14 13.69 1.42
N ASN A 185 9.13 12.42 1.01
CA ASN A 185 7.91 11.65 0.79
C ASN A 185 7.58 10.73 1.97
N LEU A 186 8.54 10.54 2.89
CA LEU A 186 8.40 9.75 4.11
C LEU A 186 9.14 10.41 5.26
N ILE A 187 8.47 10.55 6.39
CA ILE A 187 9.01 11.15 7.60
C ILE A 187 8.73 10.23 8.79
N ARG A 188 9.73 10.03 9.65
CA ARG A 188 9.58 9.35 10.94
C ARG A 188 9.26 10.37 12.03
N TYR A 189 8.30 10.04 12.89
CA TYR A 189 7.98 10.79 14.10
C TYR A 189 8.41 10.02 15.35
N ASP A 190 9.29 10.65 16.13
CA ASP A 190 9.71 10.13 17.44
C ASP A 190 8.78 10.72 18.52
N THR A 191 8.06 9.86 19.24
CA THR A 191 7.09 10.29 20.25
C THR A 191 7.72 10.76 21.56
N LEU A 192 8.98 10.38 21.84
CA LEU A 192 9.71 10.76 23.04
C LEU A 192 10.31 12.16 22.87
N SER A 193 11.05 12.39 21.78
CA SER A 193 11.64 13.70 21.47
C SER A 193 10.62 14.65 20.83
N LYS A 194 9.51 14.13 20.30
CA LYS A 194 8.49 14.87 19.55
C LYS A 194 9.05 15.56 18.31
N THR A 195 9.99 14.90 17.64
CA THR A 195 10.67 15.43 16.46
C THR A 195 10.39 14.60 15.22
N PHE A 196 10.41 15.28 14.08
CA PHE A 196 10.34 14.66 12.77
C PHE A 196 11.72 14.47 12.18
N THR A 197 11.92 13.37 11.46
CA THR A 197 13.16 13.09 10.73
C THR A 197 12.80 12.63 9.32
N PRO A 198 13.22 13.35 8.26
CA PRO A 198 13.11 12.87 6.89
C PRO A 198 13.79 11.50 6.71
N VAL A 199 13.12 10.59 6.03
CA VAL A 199 13.61 9.21 5.80
C VAL A 199 13.86 8.97 4.32
N SER A 200 12.96 9.47 3.47
CA SER A 200 13.00 9.30 2.03
C SER A 200 12.46 10.55 1.34
N TYR A 201 12.85 10.72 0.08
CA TYR A 201 12.48 11.82 -0.80
C TYR A 201 11.81 11.27 -2.06
N PHE A 202 11.11 12.13 -2.82
CA PHE A 202 10.51 11.71 -4.08
C PHE A 202 11.59 11.29 -5.09
N PRO A 203 11.49 10.07 -5.65
CA PRO A 203 12.50 9.56 -6.57
C PRO A 203 12.37 10.22 -7.95
N GLU A 204 13.49 10.62 -8.56
CA GLU A 204 13.53 11.30 -9.86
C GLU A 204 12.76 10.55 -10.95
N GLU A 205 12.88 9.22 -10.97
CA GLU A 205 12.18 8.33 -11.91
C GLU A 205 10.65 8.42 -11.81
N PHE A 206 10.11 8.62 -10.61
CA PHE A 206 8.68 8.77 -10.40
C PHE A 206 8.23 10.19 -10.74
N VAL A 207 9.01 11.18 -10.32
CA VAL A 207 8.74 12.60 -10.52
C VAL A 207 8.68 12.92 -12.02
N GLY A 208 9.67 12.46 -12.79
CA GLY A 208 9.74 12.74 -14.23
C GLY A 208 9.87 14.22 -14.54
N ASP A 209 9.29 14.67 -15.65
CA ASP A 209 9.34 16.06 -16.13
C ASP A 209 7.99 16.80 -16.02
N ASN A 210 6.90 16.09 -15.73
CA ASN A 210 5.55 16.63 -15.66
C ASN A 210 4.84 16.26 -14.35
N LEU A 211 4.49 17.29 -13.57
CA LEU A 211 3.82 17.15 -12.27
C LEU A 211 2.29 17.28 -12.34
N ASN A 212 1.71 17.48 -13.53
CA ASN A 212 0.26 17.45 -13.73
C ASN A 212 -0.25 16.00 -13.68
N LYS A 213 -0.09 15.31 -12.55
CA LYS A 213 -0.51 13.93 -12.29
C LYS A 213 -0.82 13.76 -10.80
N SER A 214 -1.47 12.66 -10.43
CA SER A 214 -1.63 12.28 -9.02
C SER A 214 -0.32 11.80 -8.41
N ILE A 215 0.01 12.31 -7.22
CA ILE A 215 1.20 11.92 -6.45
C ILE A 215 0.77 11.50 -5.06
N PHE A 216 0.76 10.21 -4.81
CA PHE A 216 0.38 9.64 -3.51
C PHE A 216 1.45 8.66 -3.02
N PRO A 217 2.29 9.07 -2.06
CA PRO A 217 3.21 8.18 -1.37
C PRO A 217 2.45 7.35 -0.33
N LEU A 218 1.66 6.37 -0.77
CA LEU A 218 0.91 5.50 0.15
C LEU A 218 1.88 4.62 0.94
N LEU A 219 1.43 4.09 2.08
CA LEU A 219 2.32 3.44 3.04
C LEU A 219 1.78 2.09 3.48
N SER A 220 2.68 1.13 3.64
CA SER A 220 2.40 -0.17 4.26
C SER A 220 3.64 -0.66 5.02
N LEU A 221 3.54 -1.83 5.66
CA LEU A 221 4.68 -2.53 6.26
C LEU A 221 5.18 -3.64 5.35
N GLY A 222 6.50 -3.74 5.25
CA GLY A 222 7.18 -4.82 4.56
C GLY A 222 7.48 -6.02 5.45
N PRO A 223 8.16 -7.05 4.91
CA PRO A 223 8.49 -8.28 5.63
C PRO A 223 9.35 -8.13 6.89
N ASP A 224 10.03 -7.00 7.04
CA ASP A 224 10.94 -6.69 8.14
C ASP A 224 10.34 -5.68 9.14
N ASP A 225 9.02 -5.49 9.10
CA ASP A 225 8.24 -4.53 9.90
C ASP A 225 8.73 -3.08 9.73
N MET A 226 9.30 -2.78 8.56
CA MET A 226 9.69 -1.43 8.15
C MET A 226 8.72 -0.88 7.09
N PRO A 227 8.60 0.46 6.98
CA PRO A 227 7.72 1.07 6.00
C PRO A 227 8.16 0.78 4.56
N VAL A 228 7.17 0.46 3.73
CA VAL A 228 7.28 0.40 2.28
C VAL A 228 6.42 1.52 1.70
N ILE A 229 7.04 2.38 0.90
CA ILE A 229 6.34 3.44 0.18
C ILE A 229 5.71 2.80 -1.06
N ASN A 230 4.40 2.56 -0.98
CA ASN A 230 3.56 2.15 -2.09
C ASN A 230 3.21 3.38 -2.93
N MET A 231 4.17 3.88 -3.71
CA MET A 231 3.90 4.99 -4.61
C MET A 231 2.75 4.61 -5.55
N ASN A 232 1.86 5.54 -5.88
CA ASN A 232 0.67 5.24 -6.69
C ASN A 232 0.96 4.82 -8.15
N PHE A 233 2.23 4.62 -8.53
CA PHE A 233 2.64 4.19 -9.86
C PHE A 233 3.89 3.30 -9.88
N ARG A 234 3.83 2.20 -10.65
CA ARG A 234 4.90 1.25 -11.03
C ARG A 234 5.76 0.65 -9.93
N ASN A 235 6.58 1.45 -9.28
CA ASN A 235 7.58 0.99 -8.34
C ASN A 235 7.06 1.13 -6.91
N ILE A 236 7.62 0.31 -6.04
CA ILE A 236 7.54 0.50 -4.59
C ILE A 236 8.95 0.74 -4.08
N TYR A 237 9.05 1.42 -2.94
CA TYR A 237 10.34 1.85 -2.39
C TYR A 237 10.45 1.42 -0.94
N ARG A 238 11.62 0.92 -0.55
CA ARG A 238 11.90 0.50 0.82
C ARG A 238 13.23 1.03 1.31
N LEU A 239 13.35 1.24 2.61
CA LEU A 239 14.62 1.50 3.25
C LEU A 239 15.38 0.17 3.44
N LYS A 240 16.56 0.04 2.86
CA LYS A 240 17.46 -1.09 3.05
C LYS A 240 18.85 -0.58 3.37
N GLU A 241 19.37 -0.92 4.55
CA GLU A 241 20.72 -0.55 4.98
C GLU A 241 21.00 0.97 4.94
N GLY A 242 19.97 1.79 5.16
CA GLY A 242 20.07 3.25 5.12
C GLY A 242 19.86 3.88 3.74
N GLU A 243 19.67 3.08 2.70
CA GLU A 243 19.40 3.54 1.34
C GLU A 243 17.98 3.20 0.89
N ILE A 244 17.41 4.04 0.01
CA ILE A 244 16.11 3.78 -0.61
C ILE A 244 16.32 2.91 -1.84
N VAL A 245 15.74 1.71 -1.81
CA VAL A 245 15.79 0.73 -2.90
C VAL A 245 14.42 0.66 -3.55
N SER A 246 14.39 0.82 -4.88
CA SER A 246 13.18 0.62 -5.68
C SER A 246 13.02 -0.82 -6.11
N SER A 247 11.77 -1.25 -6.31
CA SER A 247 11.45 -2.55 -6.90
C SER A 247 10.26 -2.39 -7.83
N PHE A 248 10.36 -2.96 -9.04
CA PHE A 248 9.27 -2.94 -10.00
C PHE A 248 8.13 -3.83 -9.50
N ALA A 249 6.95 -3.23 -9.36
CA ALA A 249 5.74 -3.90 -8.88
C ALA A 249 4.53 -3.47 -9.73
N GLY A 250 4.74 -3.31 -11.03
CA GLY A 250 3.70 -2.92 -11.98
C GLY A 250 2.91 -4.12 -12.52
N HIS A 251 1.61 -3.93 -12.69
CA HIS A 251 0.70 -4.82 -13.41
C HIS A 251 0.87 -4.64 -14.92
N SER A 252 0.82 -5.71 -15.72
CA SER A 252 1.12 -5.67 -17.17
C SER A 252 0.10 -4.87 -17.99
N ALA A 253 -1.17 -4.88 -17.58
CA ALA A 253 -2.21 -4.08 -18.21
C ALA A 253 -2.17 -2.59 -17.83
N PHE A 254 -1.36 -2.22 -16.84
CA PHE A 254 -1.25 -0.83 -16.39
C PHE A 254 -0.44 0.00 -17.40
N PRO A 255 -0.78 1.28 -17.61
CA PRO A 255 0.00 2.13 -18.47
C PRO A 255 1.47 2.22 -18.04
N ASN A 256 2.32 2.50 -19.03
CA ASN A 256 3.74 2.72 -18.80
C ASN A 256 4.02 4.08 -18.12
N ASP A 257 3.23 5.11 -18.35
CA ASP A 257 3.46 6.40 -17.69
C ASP A 257 2.24 6.76 -16.85
N PRO A 258 2.43 7.45 -15.71
CA PRO A 258 1.30 7.84 -14.89
C PRO A 258 0.38 8.75 -15.71
N PRO A 259 -0.94 8.58 -15.62
CA PRO A 259 -1.88 9.48 -16.29
C PRO A 259 -1.60 10.93 -15.93
N ILE A 260 -1.44 11.77 -16.95
CA ILE A 260 -1.25 13.21 -16.80
C ILE A 260 -2.51 13.98 -17.18
N SER A 261 -2.77 15.05 -16.45
CA SER A 261 -3.74 16.05 -16.82
C SER A 261 -3.33 16.78 -18.09
N LYS A 262 -4.34 17.12 -18.89
CA LYS A 262 -4.18 17.97 -20.09
C LYS A 262 -4.31 19.45 -19.78
N SER A 263 -4.78 19.81 -18.58
CA SER A 263 -4.81 21.19 -18.12
C SER A 263 -3.38 21.69 -17.88
N PRO A 264 -3.05 22.95 -18.20
CA PRO A 264 -1.76 23.54 -17.86
C PRO A 264 -1.44 23.46 -16.36
N ASN A 265 -2.47 23.60 -15.52
CA ASN A 265 -2.40 23.38 -14.08
C ASN A 265 -3.65 22.61 -13.64
N MET A 266 -3.50 21.33 -13.29
CA MET A 266 -4.65 20.52 -12.87
C MET A 266 -5.37 21.10 -11.66
N PHE A 267 -4.67 21.75 -10.73
CA PHE A 267 -5.26 22.28 -9.49
C PHE A 267 -6.13 23.53 -9.68
N GLU A 268 -6.17 24.10 -10.89
CA GLU A 268 -7.06 25.21 -11.25
C GLU A 268 -8.35 24.72 -11.93
N ASP A 269 -8.46 23.42 -12.23
CA ASP A 269 -9.56 22.80 -12.96
C ASP A 269 -10.18 21.68 -12.11
N MET A 270 -11.17 22.02 -11.27
CA MET A 270 -11.81 21.08 -10.36
C MET A 270 -12.32 19.79 -11.03
N PRO A 271 -13.00 19.82 -12.20
CA PRO A 271 -13.29 18.61 -12.97
C PRO A 271 -12.06 17.73 -13.25
N GLU A 272 -10.96 18.34 -13.69
CA GLU A 272 -9.73 17.61 -14.00
C GLU A 272 -9.03 17.06 -12.73
N ILE A 273 -9.09 17.79 -11.60
CA ILE A 273 -8.66 17.26 -10.29
C ILE A 273 -9.46 16.01 -9.94
N MET A 274 -10.80 16.09 -9.98
CA MET A 274 -11.68 14.97 -9.64
C MET A 274 -11.40 13.76 -10.51
N LYS A 275 -11.17 13.98 -11.81
CA LYS A 275 -10.76 12.94 -12.75
C LYS A 275 -9.42 12.30 -12.39
N ILE A 276 -8.35 13.09 -12.22
CA ILE A 276 -6.99 12.56 -11.99
C ILE A 276 -6.82 11.96 -10.58
N ILE A 277 -7.62 12.37 -9.61
CA ILE A 277 -7.55 11.79 -8.26
C ILE A 277 -8.38 10.52 -8.17
N ASN A 278 -9.59 10.48 -8.76
CA ASN A 278 -10.55 9.41 -8.51
C ASN A 278 -10.76 8.43 -9.67
N HIS A 279 -10.54 8.88 -10.92
CA HIS A 279 -10.96 8.18 -12.14
C HIS A 279 -9.77 7.89 -13.07
N VAL A 280 -8.64 7.49 -12.49
CA VAL A 280 -7.48 7.03 -13.25
C VAL A 280 -6.92 5.79 -12.62
N ASP A 281 -6.23 5.02 -13.44
CA ASP A 281 -5.51 3.84 -13.00
C ASP A 281 -4.44 4.23 -11.96
N ILE A 282 -4.59 3.74 -10.72
CA ILE A 282 -3.60 3.92 -9.64
C ILE A 282 -3.37 2.63 -8.85
N TYR A 283 -2.23 2.52 -8.17
CA TYR A 283 -2.07 1.55 -7.08
C TYR A 283 -2.60 2.17 -5.79
N THR A 284 -3.38 1.42 -5.03
CA THR A 284 -4.04 1.92 -3.81
C THR A 284 -3.46 1.28 -2.55
N ASP A 285 -3.25 -0.03 -2.57
CA ASP A 285 -2.93 -0.78 -1.36
C ASP A 285 -1.77 -1.75 -1.58
N LEU A 286 -1.08 -2.05 -0.49
CA LEU A 286 -0.03 -3.06 -0.43
C LEU A 286 -0.21 -3.84 0.87
N PHE A 287 -0.42 -5.14 0.76
CA PHE A 287 -0.55 -6.04 1.90
C PHE A 287 0.68 -6.95 1.96
N TYR A 288 1.25 -7.13 3.15
CA TYR A 288 2.20 -8.21 3.39
C TYR A 288 1.51 -9.33 4.16
N PHE A 289 1.52 -10.52 3.58
CA PHE A 289 0.91 -11.74 4.06
C PHE A 289 2.04 -12.67 4.52
N LYS A 290 2.20 -12.72 5.85
CA LYS A 290 3.33 -13.33 6.54
C LYS A 290 3.27 -14.85 6.49
N ASN A 291 2.08 -15.44 6.58
CA ASN A 291 1.92 -16.89 6.48
C ASN A 291 2.23 -17.39 5.07
N LEU A 292 1.92 -16.57 4.06
CA LEU A 292 2.21 -16.86 2.66
C LEU A 292 3.62 -16.43 2.21
N GLU A 293 4.32 -15.61 3.01
CA GLU A 293 5.55 -14.89 2.64
C GLU A 293 5.41 -14.11 1.31
N LEU A 294 4.24 -13.53 1.06
CA LEU A 294 3.91 -12.82 -0.17
C LEU A 294 3.42 -11.41 0.13
N MET A 295 3.68 -10.49 -0.79
CA MET A 295 3.01 -9.20 -0.81
C MET A 295 2.01 -9.13 -1.95
N VAL A 296 0.88 -8.48 -1.71
CA VAL A 296 -0.18 -8.23 -2.69
C VAL A 296 -0.32 -6.74 -2.87
N ARG A 297 0.04 -6.24 -4.04
CA ARG A 297 -0.20 -4.85 -4.41
C ARG A 297 -1.46 -4.75 -5.25
N VAL A 298 -2.32 -3.81 -4.89
CA VAL A 298 -3.63 -3.64 -5.52
C VAL A 298 -3.56 -2.55 -6.57
N ALA A 299 -3.93 -2.92 -7.80
CA ALA A 299 -4.14 -2.02 -8.91
C ALA A 299 -5.64 -1.75 -9.07
N LYS A 300 -5.98 -0.48 -9.05
CA LYS A 300 -7.31 0.05 -9.34
C LYS A 300 -7.34 0.46 -10.81
N PHE A 301 -8.29 -0.06 -11.57
CA PHE A 301 -8.55 0.37 -12.96
C PHE A 301 -9.86 1.14 -13.00
N GLU A 302 -9.84 2.31 -13.62
CA GLU A 302 -11.01 3.18 -13.67
C GLU A 302 -11.33 3.64 -15.08
N ASP A 303 -12.63 3.72 -15.35
CA ASP A 303 -13.14 4.44 -16.50
C ASP A 303 -13.45 5.88 -16.09
N VAL A 304 -13.05 6.84 -16.93
CA VAL A 304 -13.40 8.24 -16.72
C VAL A 304 -14.89 8.43 -17.06
N PRO A 305 -15.75 8.77 -16.09
CA PRO A 305 -17.18 8.98 -16.37
C PRO A 305 -17.40 10.23 -17.23
N GLU A 306 -18.53 10.29 -17.94
CA GLU A 306 -18.94 11.49 -18.68
C GLU A 306 -19.12 12.71 -17.76
N ASN A 307 -19.59 12.48 -16.53
CA ASN A 307 -19.74 13.48 -15.49
C ASN A 307 -18.95 13.09 -14.24
N VAL A 308 -17.79 13.70 -14.04
CA VAL A 308 -16.89 13.46 -12.90
C VAL A 308 -17.45 13.91 -11.54
N PHE A 309 -18.60 14.58 -11.53
CA PHE A 309 -19.30 14.97 -10.31
C PHE A 309 -20.43 14.01 -9.93
N GLU A 310 -20.81 13.07 -10.81
CA GLU A 310 -21.73 11.99 -10.47
C GLU A 310 -20.99 10.95 -9.62
N THR A 311 -21.03 11.21 -8.32
CA THR A 311 -20.26 10.50 -7.30
C THR A 311 -21.20 9.55 -6.57
N GLY A 312 -21.48 8.40 -7.21
CA GLY A 312 -21.87 7.21 -6.44
C GLY A 312 -20.73 6.77 -5.51
N SER A 313 -20.89 5.65 -4.83
CA SER A 313 -19.77 5.04 -4.09
C SER A 313 -18.55 4.89 -5.00
N PHE A 314 -17.38 5.35 -4.56
CA PHE A 314 -16.14 5.38 -5.36
C PHE A 314 -15.43 4.03 -5.41
N LEU A 315 -16.18 2.95 -5.65
CA LEU A 315 -15.58 1.63 -5.84
C LEU A 315 -15.25 1.43 -7.31
N ALA A 316 -14.00 1.02 -7.57
CA ALA A 316 -13.55 0.78 -8.92
C ALA A 316 -14.27 -0.40 -9.57
N SER A 317 -14.60 -0.25 -10.84
CA SER A 317 -15.26 -1.29 -11.64
C SER A 317 -14.33 -2.48 -11.92
N LYS A 318 -13.01 -2.28 -11.93
CA LYS A 318 -12.03 -3.33 -12.21
C LYS A 318 -10.81 -3.22 -11.30
N TRP A 319 -10.30 -4.38 -10.88
CA TRP A 319 -9.15 -4.52 -10.00
C TRP A 319 -8.13 -5.50 -10.58
N GLY A 320 -6.87 -5.30 -10.24
CA GLY A 320 -5.80 -6.26 -10.50
C GLY A 320 -4.90 -6.40 -9.28
N LEU A 321 -4.22 -7.53 -9.19
CA LEU A 321 -3.31 -7.85 -8.10
C LEU A 321 -1.93 -8.14 -8.67
N VAL A 322 -0.90 -7.57 -8.06
CA VAL A 322 0.50 -7.91 -8.34
C VAL A 322 1.06 -8.61 -7.11
N PHE A 323 1.61 -9.80 -7.32
CA PHE A 323 2.17 -10.63 -6.26
C PHE A 323 3.69 -10.51 -6.26
N LEU A 324 4.25 -10.24 -5.08
CA LEU A 324 5.69 -10.12 -4.87
C LEU A 324 6.16 -11.10 -3.80
N ASP A 325 7.36 -11.66 -3.95
CA ASP A 325 8.02 -12.39 -2.86
C ASP A 325 8.54 -11.43 -1.77
N LYS A 326 8.99 -11.96 -0.64
CA LYS A 326 9.56 -11.16 0.47
C LYS A 326 10.83 -10.38 0.09
N GLU A 327 11.49 -10.73 -1.02
CA GLU A 327 12.60 -9.98 -1.60
C GLU A 327 12.15 -8.88 -2.57
N PHE A 328 10.83 -8.68 -2.71
CA PHE A 328 10.16 -7.67 -3.54
C PHE A 328 10.24 -7.96 -5.05
N ASN A 329 10.53 -9.20 -5.44
CA ASN A 329 10.46 -9.60 -6.84
C ASN A 329 9.03 -9.96 -7.20
N LYS A 330 8.58 -9.52 -8.37
CA LYS A 330 7.31 -9.97 -8.94
C LYS A 330 7.35 -11.48 -9.22
N VAL A 331 6.37 -12.20 -8.68
CA VAL A 331 6.17 -13.65 -8.82
C VAL A 331 4.88 -14.01 -9.55
N GLY A 332 3.99 -13.05 -9.74
CA GLY A 332 2.81 -13.19 -10.59
C GLY A 332 1.94 -11.94 -10.59
N GLU A 333 0.83 -12.03 -11.29
CA GLU A 333 -0.24 -11.03 -11.29
C GLU A 333 -1.55 -11.67 -11.74
N MET A 334 -2.66 -11.00 -11.47
CA MET A 334 -3.97 -11.39 -12.01
C MET A 334 -4.88 -10.19 -12.17
N GLU A 335 -5.74 -10.24 -13.19
CA GLU A 335 -6.89 -9.36 -13.30
C GLU A 335 -8.11 -10.05 -12.69
N LEU A 336 -8.92 -9.27 -11.97
CA LEU A 336 -10.15 -9.74 -11.38
C LEU A 336 -11.33 -9.46 -12.31
N GLU A 337 -12.39 -10.27 -12.20
CA GLU A 337 -13.61 -10.02 -12.94
C GLU A 337 -14.19 -8.64 -12.59
N PRO A 338 -14.57 -7.82 -13.58
CA PRO A 338 -15.15 -6.52 -13.33
C PRO A 338 -16.44 -6.60 -12.50
N ASN A 339 -16.73 -5.54 -11.74
CA ASN A 339 -17.97 -5.31 -11.01
C ASN A 339 -18.32 -6.38 -9.97
N ARG A 340 -17.32 -7.15 -9.52
CA ARG A 340 -17.50 -8.28 -8.60
C ARG A 340 -16.74 -8.14 -7.29
N TYR A 341 -15.63 -7.41 -7.28
CA TYR A 341 -14.70 -7.38 -6.14
C TYR A 341 -14.51 -5.98 -5.59
N ASN A 342 -14.14 -5.92 -4.31
CA ASN A 342 -13.52 -4.75 -3.69
C ASN A 342 -12.06 -5.09 -3.37
N GLY A 343 -11.14 -4.56 -4.18
CA GLY A 343 -9.72 -4.83 -4.06
C GLY A 343 -9.05 -4.26 -2.80
N GLN A 344 -9.73 -3.39 -2.06
CA GLN A 344 -9.16 -2.77 -0.85
C GLN A 344 -9.25 -3.67 0.37
N TYR A 345 -10.09 -4.71 0.33
CA TYR A 345 -10.36 -5.59 1.47
C TYR A 345 -9.83 -6.99 1.16
N ILE A 346 -8.60 -7.25 1.61
CA ILE A 346 -7.89 -8.52 1.35
C ILE A 346 -7.22 -9.00 2.64
N PHE A 347 -7.35 -10.29 2.97
CA PHE A 347 -6.61 -10.93 4.06
C PHE A 347 -6.04 -12.30 3.64
N GLU A 348 -5.17 -12.89 4.46
CA GLU A 348 -4.66 -14.25 4.28
C GLU A 348 -5.21 -15.21 5.33
N ASP A 349 -5.24 -16.50 5.01
CA ASP A 349 -5.26 -17.58 5.99
C ASP A 349 -4.50 -18.82 5.48
N GLU A 350 -4.65 -19.96 6.15
CA GLU A 350 -3.97 -21.20 5.75
C GLU A 350 -4.36 -21.72 4.34
N GLU A 351 -5.47 -21.27 3.77
CA GLU A 351 -5.96 -21.72 2.47
C GLU A 351 -5.47 -20.84 1.33
N GLY A 352 -5.15 -19.57 1.60
CA GLY A 352 -4.66 -18.63 0.61
C GLY A 352 -5.11 -17.20 0.89
N ILE A 353 -5.40 -16.46 -0.18
CA ILE A 353 -5.73 -15.03 -0.14
C ILE A 353 -7.23 -14.87 -0.31
N TRP A 354 -7.88 -14.12 0.58
CA TRP A 354 -9.31 -13.87 0.55
C TRP A 354 -9.57 -12.43 0.14
N ILE A 355 -10.29 -12.24 -0.96
CA ILE A 355 -10.63 -10.93 -1.49
C ILE A 355 -12.13 -10.67 -1.35
N CYS A 356 -12.49 -9.47 -0.93
CA CYS A 356 -13.87 -9.07 -0.78
C CYS A 356 -14.60 -9.02 -2.12
N THR A 357 -15.85 -9.47 -2.11
CA THR A 357 -16.75 -9.51 -3.26
C THR A 357 -17.88 -8.49 -3.17
N ASP A 358 -17.81 -7.56 -2.21
CA ASP A 358 -18.83 -6.55 -2.00
C ASP A 358 -18.60 -5.40 -2.98
N HIS A 359 -19.28 -5.49 -4.12
CA HIS A 359 -19.33 -4.46 -5.14
C HIS A 359 -20.81 -4.08 -5.36
N PRO A 360 -21.16 -2.79 -5.52
CA PRO A 360 -22.56 -2.36 -5.74
C PRO A 360 -23.28 -3.12 -6.84
N ASP A 361 -22.55 -3.41 -7.93
CA ASP A 361 -23.08 -4.13 -9.10
C ASP A 361 -22.98 -5.66 -8.99
N ASN A 362 -22.45 -6.20 -7.89
CA ASN A 362 -22.42 -7.65 -7.68
C ASN A 362 -23.83 -8.12 -7.26
N PRO A 363 -24.53 -8.96 -8.04
CA PRO A 363 -25.89 -9.38 -7.73
C PRO A 363 -26.00 -10.24 -6.46
N ALA A 364 -24.88 -10.69 -5.92
CA ALA A 364 -24.82 -11.45 -4.68
C ALA A 364 -24.29 -10.62 -3.49
N LEU A 365 -24.21 -9.29 -3.63
CA LEU A 365 -24.07 -8.36 -2.51
C LEU A 365 -25.25 -8.56 -1.54
N SER A 366 -24.96 -8.52 -0.24
CA SER A 366 -25.95 -8.65 0.83
C SER A 366 -25.72 -7.56 1.85
N GLU A 367 -26.78 -6.87 2.28
CA GLU A 367 -26.68 -5.83 3.33
C GLU A 367 -26.32 -6.39 4.71
N ASP A 368 -26.47 -7.71 4.91
CA ASP A 368 -26.31 -8.37 6.21
C ASP A 368 -24.90 -8.96 6.40
N PHE A 369 -24.11 -9.11 5.33
CA PHE A 369 -22.83 -9.80 5.37
C PHE A 369 -21.81 -9.18 4.42
N ILE A 370 -20.56 -9.05 4.88
CA ILE A 370 -19.41 -8.89 3.99
C ILE A 370 -18.93 -10.26 3.54
N ARG A 371 -18.72 -10.43 2.23
CA ARG A 371 -18.34 -11.73 1.64
C ARG A 371 -16.96 -11.67 0.99
N PHE A 372 -16.16 -12.71 1.22
CA PHE A 372 -14.85 -12.90 0.64
C PHE A 372 -14.79 -14.18 -0.18
N GLN A 373 -13.98 -14.18 -1.23
CA GLN A 373 -13.73 -15.33 -2.12
C GLN A 373 -12.25 -15.70 -2.10
N LEU A 374 -11.96 -17.00 -2.07
CA LEU A 374 -10.60 -17.50 -2.00
C LEU A 374 -9.89 -17.47 -3.36
N ILE A 375 -8.67 -16.95 -3.35
CA ILE A 375 -7.63 -17.09 -4.36
C ILE A 375 -6.61 -18.11 -3.83
N GLU A 376 -6.60 -19.29 -4.44
CA GLU A 376 -5.66 -20.37 -4.14
C GLU A 376 -4.32 -20.11 -4.85
N ILE A 377 -3.21 -20.41 -4.17
CA ILE A 377 -1.86 -20.28 -4.72
C ILE A 377 -1.34 -21.68 -5.06
N LYS A 378 -1.08 -21.94 -6.34
CA LYS A 378 -0.56 -23.21 -6.86
C LYS A 378 0.90 -23.05 -7.27
N LYS A 379 1.66 -24.12 -7.10
CA LYS A 379 3.09 -24.22 -7.45
C LYS A 379 3.31 -25.06 -8.70
#